data_AF-A0A1N6XMK4-F1
#
_entry.id   AF-A0A1N6XMK4-F1
#
_cell.length_a   1.000
_cell.length_b   1.000
_cell.length_c   1.000
_cell.angle_alpha   90.00
_cell.angle_beta   90.00
_cell.angle_gamma   90.00
#
_symmetry.space_group_name_H-M   'P 1'
#
loop_
_entity.id
_entity.type
_entity.pdbx_description
1 polymer ?
#
loop_
_entity_poly.entity_id
_entity_poly.type
_entity_poly.pdbx_seq_one_letter_code
_entity_poly.pdbx_strand_id
1 'polypeptide(L)'
;MVQASVSKSSLISVEPVFRQQNLKTTEIVNLINYYNDIFASETKMANWPNAAYDCAAFLYIPVQYAYDTKNQDVIERLQVFFTYEKLLTIKNRSDIDDLSKRTFYFTVSEYLRRSGIRGDAEKTKMFNFIKKEILNYWNNAYANIWEAESRKFYGVKQRVEYLLSGEYNGDMSYYSAFTDLELYIMGTGVSLSLIEKDTSLTNTRDLINIRNLFYQVMQKKVVFQDNVWYLQPNVWKDHPNFQDVVLKRNQSVNWDASHFSRMPAYLYILKLAFQSDYTKFNYLDKLNILLSKQLLNNIAVYNSTNGTYSFNNFVDGNNSNFRSNLKKGDKGLSPSEDYTHIFYGWWKMLNTNEVNMMYEKISLKYSFYSNQNPFINENKGYFQEIVNLK
;
A
#
# COMPACT_ATOMS: atom_id res chain seq x y z
N MET A 1 14.03 -13.84 39.78
CA MET A 1 12.82 -14.49 39.23
C MET A 1 12.96 -14.53 37.73
N VAL A 2 13.07 -15.73 37.17
CA VAL A 2 13.19 -15.97 35.74
C VAL A 2 11.83 -15.68 35.09
N GLN A 3 11.71 -14.59 34.33
CA GLN A 3 10.56 -14.40 33.45
C GLN A 3 10.67 -15.43 32.33
N ALA A 4 9.85 -16.47 32.41
CA ALA A 4 9.69 -17.44 31.35
C ALA A 4 9.20 -16.70 30.09
N SER A 5 10.06 -16.62 29.07
CA SER A 5 9.68 -16.17 27.74
C SER A 5 8.73 -17.20 27.14
N VAL A 6 7.43 -16.99 27.31
CA VAL A 6 6.42 -17.79 26.62
C VAL A 6 6.44 -17.38 25.15
N SER A 7 7.37 -17.97 24.39
CA SER A 7 7.36 -18.03 22.94
C SER A 7 6.18 -18.90 22.50
N LYS A 8 4.97 -18.35 22.57
CA LYS A 8 3.82 -18.93 21.87
C LYS A 8 4.04 -18.67 20.37
N SER A 9 4.08 -19.75 19.60
CA SER A 9 4.06 -19.71 18.13
C SER A 9 2.91 -18.83 17.64
N SER A 10 3.15 -18.02 16.59
CA SER A 10 2.10 -17.23 15.95
C SER A 10 0.94 -18.16 15.52
N LEU A 11 -0.30 -17.65 15.62
CA LEU A 11 -1.50 -18.36 15.17
C LEU A 11 -1.77 -18.14 13.66
N ILE A 12 -0.88 -17.41 13.00
CA ILE A 12 -0.91 -17.10 11.57
C ILE A 12 0.36 -17.68 10.95
N SER A 13 0.18 -18.57 9.97
CA SER A 13 1.30 -19.01 9.13
C SER A 13 1.61 -17.93 8.11
N VAL A 14 2.85 -17.45 8.09
CA VAL A 14 3.30 -16.41 7.17
C VAL A 14 4.43 -16.98 6.35
N GLU A 15 4.19 -17.22 5.06
CA GLU A 15 5.27 -17.51 4.13
C GLU A 15 6.10 -16.23 3.92
N PRO A 16 7.43 -16.27 4.09
CA PRO A 16 8.26 -15.10 3.88
C PRO A 16 8.21 -14.66 2.41
N VAL A 17 8.06 -13.35 2.21
CA VAL A 17 8.21 -12.72 0.89
C VAL A 17 9.68 -12.60 0.53
N PHE A 18 10.50 -12.26 1.52
CA PHE A 18 11.94 -12.13 1.39
C PHE A 18 12.68 -13.29 2.05
N ARG A 19 13.55 -13.97 1.32
CA ARG A 19 14.25 -15.15 1.84
C ARG A 19 15.76 -14.94 1.96
N GLN A 20 16.32 -13.98 1.24
CA GLN A 20 17.77 -13.78 1.19
C GLN A 20 18.25 -12.92 2.37
N GLN A 21 19.10 -13.51 3.20
CA GLN A 21 19.79 -12.80 4.28
C GLN A 21 21.06 -12.12 3.76
N ASN A 22 21.61 -11.20 4.57
CA ASN A 22 22.91 -10.53 4.34
C ASN A 22 23.00 -9.66 3.08
N LEU A 23 21.87 -9.16 2.57
CA LEU A 23 21.89 -8.08 1.58
C LEU A 23 22.33 -6.76 2.22
N LYS A 24 23.00 -5.91 1.45
CA LYS A 24 23.37 -4.56 1.89
C LYS A 24 22.12 -3.74 2.16
N THR A 25 22.05 -3.11 3.34
CA THR A 25 20.92 -2.28 3.81
C THR A 25 21.37 -0.92 4.33
N THR A 26 22.54 -0.44 3.90
CA THR A 26 23.14 0.80 4.42
C THR A 26 22.25 2.00 4.09
N GLU A 27 21.72 2.06 2.87
CA GLU A 27 20.92 3.18 2.40
C GLU A 27 19.48 3.11 2.92
N ILE A 28 18.95 1.91 3.12
CA ILE A 28 17.70 1.69 3.87
C ILE A 28 17.83 2.26 5.30
N VAL A 29 18.93 1.94 5.99
CA VAL A 29 19.20 2.45 7.35
C VAL A 29 19.37 3.97 7.36
N ASN A 30 20.11 4.53 6.38
CA ASN A 30 20.24 5.98 6.23
C ASN A 30 18.88 6.66 6.07
N LEU A 31 17.99 6.09 5.25
CA LEU A 31 16.65 6.64 5.04
C LEU A 31 15.78 6.57 6.31
N ILE A 32 15.84 5.48 7.06
CA ILE A 32 15.13 5.38 8.35
C ILE A 32 15.65 6.44 9.33
N ASN A 33 16.96 6.65 9.40
CA ASN A 33 17.56 7.69 10.25
C ASN A 33 17.16 9.09 9.81
N TYR A 34 17.10 9.35 8.50
CA TYR A 34 16.63 10.61 7.95
C TYR A 34 15.18 10.92 8.37
N TYR A 35 14.26 9.95 8.21
CA TYR A 35 12.90 10.14 8.69
C TYR A 35 12.82 10.20 10.22
N ASN A 36 13.66 9.47 10.95
CA ASN A 36 13.74 9.61 12.39
C ASN A 36 14.08 11.05 12.81
N ASP A 37 14.97 11.71 12.08
CA ASP A 37 15.31 13.12 12.32
C ASP A 37 14.16 14.06 11.95
N ILE A 38 13.51 13.87 10.79
CA ILE A 38 12.36 14.69 10.38
C ILE A 38 11.25 14.64 11.43
N PHE A 39 10.96 13.45 11.96
CA PHE A 39 9.86 13.21 12.89
C PHE A 39 10.25 13.50 14.35
N ALA A 40 11.49 13.97 14.60
CA ALA A 40 11.95 14.28 15.96
C ALA A 40 11.27 15.52 16.56
N SER A 41 10.70 16.40 15.72
CA SER A 41 9.91 17.55 16.20
C SER A 41 8.91 18.05 15.17
N GLU A 42 7.88 18.75 15.64
CA GLU A 42 6.90 19.42 14.76
C GLU A 42 7.57 20.43 13.82
N THR A 43 8.58 21.17 14.32
CA THR A 43 9.32 22.17 13.54
C THR A 43 10.04 21.56 12.35
N LYS A 44 10.71 20.41 12.53
CA LYS A 44 11.40 19.74 11.42
C LYS A 44 10.41 19.22 10.40
N MET A 45 9.35 18.56 10.88
CA MET A 45 8.32 18.01 10.02
C MET A 45 7.52 19.09 9.28
N ALA A 46 7.47 20.33 9.77
CA ALA A 46 6.81 21.45 9.08
C ALA A 46 7.46 21.82 7.75
N ASN A 47 8.75 21.53 7.59
CA ASN A 47 9.45 21.72 6.33
C ASN A 47 9.18 20.60 5.31
N TRP A 48 8.47 19.54 5.73
CA TRP A 48 8.23 18.33 4.93
C TRP A 48 6.77 17.86 5.10
N PRO A 49 5.78 18.61 4.56
CA PRO A 49 4.36 18.32 4.79
C PRO A 49 3.94 16.91 4.32
N ASN A 50 4.60 16.36 3.29
CA ASN A 50 4.33 15.02 2.75
C ASN A 50 5.13 13.90 3.45
N ALA A 51 5.94 14.21 4.48
CA ALA A 51 6.85 13.25 5.09
C ALA A 51 6.13 11.99 5.60
N ALA A 52 4.91 12.12 6.13
CA ALA A 52 4.12 10.98 6.60
C ALA A 52 3.73 10.03 5.45
N TYR A 53 3.33 10.57 4.29
CA TYR A 53 3.01 9.78 3.11
C TYR A 53 4.25 9.14 2.51
N ASP A 54 5.30 9.95 2.27
CA ASP A 54 6.52 9.49 1.63
C ASP A 54 7.21 8.42 2.49
N CYS A 55 7.38 8.67 3.79
CA CYS A 55 7.97 7.71 4.71
C CYS A 55 7.24 6.37 4.68
N ALA A 56 5.91 6.36 4.60
CA ALA A 56 5.14 5.14 4.52
C ALA A 56 5.32 4.42 3.16
N ALA A 57 5.36 5.16 2.05
CA ALA A 57 5.66 4.61 0.72
C ALA A 57 7.05 3.96 0.67
N PHE A 58 8.04 4.61 1.29
CA PHE A 58 9.41 4.13 1.39
C PHE A 58 9.52 2.93 2.34
N LEU A 59 9.02 3.02 3.58
CA LEU A 59 9.35 2.04 4.63
C LEU A 59 8.50 0.77 4.64
N TYR A 60 7.42 0.68 3.87
CA TYR A 60 6.60 -0.53 3.83
C TYR A 60 7.40 -1.80 3.49
N ILE A 61 8.21 -1.76 2.42
CA ILE A 61 9.02 -2.92 2.00
C ILE A 61 10.18 -3.22 2.98
N PRO A 62 10.96 -2.23 3.43
CA PRO A 62 11.94 -2.42 4.50
C PRO A 62 11.38 -3.11 5.75
N VAL A 63 10.17 -2.75 6.18
CA VAL A 63 9.49 -3.43 7.31
C VAL A 63 9.29 -4.91 7.00
N GLN A 64 8.73 -5.26 5.84
CA GLN A 64 8.49 -6.67 5.51
C GLN A 64 9.81 -7.46 5.42
N TYR A 65 10.81 -6.92 4.72
CA TYR A 65 12.13 -7.53 4.56
C TYR A 65 12.84 -7.77 5.90
N ALA A 66 12.88 -6.76 6.77
CA ALA A 66 13.62 -6.83 8.02
C ALA A 66 13.13 -7.99 8.91
N TYR A 67 11.82 -8.21 8.96
CA TYR A 67 11.22 -9.28 9.76
C TYR A 67 11.18 -10.64 9.06
N ASP A 68 11.07 -10.68 7.72
CA ASP A 68 11.19 -11.94 6.97
C ASP A 68 12.61 -12.53 7.09
N THR A 69 13.63 -11.67 7.02
CA THR A 69 15.05 -12.08 7.00
C THR A 69 15.74 -11.96 8.35
N LYS A 70 15.04 -11.45 9.38
CA LYS A 70 15.57 -11.17 10.73
C LYS A 70 16.77 -10.22 10.73
N ASN A 71 16.82 -9.26 9.82
CA ASN A 71 17.89 -8.27 9.74
C ASN A 71 17.85 -7.33 10.96
N GLN A 72 18.75 -7.54 11.93
CA GLN A 72 18.72 -6.83 13.21
C GLN A 72 18.99 -5.33 13.09
N ASP A 73 19.92 -4.91 12.22
CA ASP A 73 20.23 -3.48 12.06
C ASP A 73 19.01 -2.71 11.59
N VAL A 74 18.31 -3.20 10.56
CA VAL A 74 17.06 -2.56 10.10
C VAL A 74 15.97 -2.64 11.18
N ILE A 75 15.82 -3.77 11.87
CA ILE A 75 14.83 -3.92 12.97
C ILE A 75 15.07 -2.87 14.07
N GLU A 76 16.30 -2.70 14.53
CA GLU A 76 16.65 -1.74 15.59
C GLU A 76 16.31 -0.30 15.18
N ARG A 77 16.61 0.08 13.93
CA ARG A 77 16.28 1.42 13.42
C ARG A 77 14.77 1.64 13.31
N LEU A 78 14.02 0.62 12.86
CA LEU A 78 12.57 0.68 12.82
C LEU A 78 11.97 0.79 14.24
N GLN A 79 12.56 0.15 15.25
CA GLN A 79 12.12 0.26 16.64
C GLN A 79 12.31 1.66 17.21
N VAL A 80 13.43 2.33 16.90
CA VAL A 80 13.66 3.73 17.25
C VAL A 80 12.73 4.65 16.46
N PHE A 81 12.46 4.30 15.19
CA PHE A 81 11.63 5.11 14.33
C PHE A 81 10.15 5.07 14.71
N PHE A 82 9.56 3.89 14.91
CA PHE A 82 8.13 3.75 15.15
C PHE A 82 7.81 3.77 16.65
N THR A 83 7.41 4.95 17.14
CA THR A 83 7.04 5.18 18.54
C THR A 83 5.62 5.75 18.66
N TYR A 84 5.03 5.64 19.85
CA TYR A 84 3.75 6.26 20.17
C TYR A 84 3.80 7.79 20.08
N GLU A 85 4.92 8.40 20.47
CA GLU A 85 5.11 9.85 20.40
C GLU A 85 4.97 10.36 18.96
N LYS A 86 5.61 9.70 17.98
CA LYS A 86 5.51 10.12 16.58
C LYS A 86 4.12 9.95 15.99
N LEU A 87 3.37 8.94 16.43
CA LEU A 87 1.96 8.79 16.08
C LEU A 87 1.14 9.99 16.59
N LEU A 88 1.41 10.47 17.82
CA LEU A 88 0.77 11.67 18.36
C LEU A 88 1.16 12.93 17.58
N THR A 89 2.43 13.10 17.24
CA THR A 89 2.91 14.22 16.43
C THR A 89 2.15 14.29 15.10
N ILE A 90 2.01 13.18 14.39
CA ILE A 90 1.29 13.13 13.11
C ILE A 90 -0.20 13.42 13.30
N LYS A 91 -0.81 12.87 14.35
CA LYS A 91 -2.24 13.04 14.63
C LYS A 91 -2.62 14.49 14.95
N ASN A 92 -1.79 15.18 15.70
CA ASN A 92 -2.09 16.52 16.21
C ASN A 92 -1.85 17.62 15.18
N ARG A 93 -1.12 17.32 14.11
CA ARG A 93 -0.87 18.29 13.04
C ARG A 93 -2.04 18.39 12.07
N SER A 94 -2.54 19.61 11.90
CA SER A 94 -3.64 19.94 10.99
C SER A 94 -3.20 20.06 9.53
N ASP A 95 -1.92 20.35 9.28
CA ASP A 95 -1.38 20.51 7.93
C ASP A 95 -1.05 19.18 7.24
N ILE A 96 -0.97 18.08 7.99
CA ILE A 96 -0.91 16.73 7.41
C ILE A 96 -2.33 16.31 7.03
N ASP A 97 -2.52 16.03 5.74
CA ASP A 97 -3.80 15.58 5.22
C ASP A 97 -4.16 14.17 5.69
N ASP A 98 -5.44 13.84 5.54
CA ASP A 98 -6.00 12.56 5.99
C ASP A 98 -5.41 11.36 5.25
N LEU A 99 -5.09 11.48 3.96
CA LEU A 99 -4.48 10.39 3.20
C LEU A 99 -3.09 10.08 3.74
N SER A 100 -2.27 11.10 3.99
CA SER A 100 -0.95 10.97 4.61
C SER A 100 -1.01 10.28 5.97
N LYS A 101 -1.95 10.68 6.84
CA LYS A 101 -2.16 10.05 8.16
C LYS A 101 -2.53 8.57 8.02
N ARG A 102 -3.50 8.26 7.16
CA ARG A 102 -3.99 6.88 6.94
C ARG A 102 -2.91 5.97 6.35
N THR A 103 -2.11 6.52 5.43
CA THR A 103 -0.97 5.81 4.82
C THR A 103 0.11 5.48 5.85
N PHE A 104 0.40 6.42 6.76
CA PHE A 104 1.31 6.20 7.87
C PHE A 104 0.77 5.15 8.85
N TYR A 105 -0.50 5.26 9.27
CA TYR A 105 -1.11 4.29 10.18
C TYR A 105 -1.12 2.87 9.62
N PHE A 106 -1.34 2.70 8.31
CA PHE A 106 -1.22 1.41 7.65
C PHE A 106 0.18 0.81 7.82
N THR A 107 1.22 1.60 7.51
CA THR A 107 2.61 1.16 7.62
C THR A 107 3.00 0.81 9.06
N VAL A 108 2.59 1.62 10.04
CA VAL A 108 2.84 1.32 11.45
C VAL A 108 2.09 0.08 11.91
N SER A 109 0.85 -0.14 11.45
CA SER A 109 0.10 -1.35 11.79
C SER A 109 0.77 -2.61 11.27
N GLU A 110 1.40 -2.52 10.09
CA GLU A 110 2.17 -3.62 9.52
C GLU A 110 3.48 -3.84 10.30
N TYR A 111 4.18 -2.78 10.70
CA TYR A 111 5.31 -2.89 11.63
C TYR A 111 4.91 -3.62 12.92
N LEU A 112 3.80 -3.22 13.57
CA LEU A 112 3.32 -3.85 14.80
C LEU A 112 2.92 -5.32 14.59
N ARG A 113 2.32 -5.65 13.44
CA ARG A 113 1.98 -7.03 13.07
C ARG A 113 3.22 -7.88 12.92
N ARG A 114 4.26 -7.35 12.26
CA ARG A 114 5.53 -8.06 12.04
C ARG A 114 6.38 -8.16 13.31
N SER A 115 6.39 -7.13 14.15
CA SER A 115 7.19 -7.07 15.37
C SER A 115 6.58 -7.81 16.55
N GLY A 116 5.25 -7.98 16.54
CA GLY A 116 4.47 -8.43 17.69
C GLY A 116 4.37 -7.37 18.79
N ILE A 117 3.31 -7.44 19.60
CA ILE A 117 3.05 -6.49 20.70
C ILE A 117 3.04 -7.14 22.09
N ARG A 118 3.12 -8.48 22.18
CA ARG A 118 2.97 -9.21 23.45
C ARG A 118 4.14 -8.87 24.40
N GLY A 119 3.81 -8.40 25.60
CA GLY A 119 4.79 -8.05 26.62
C GLY A 119 5.53 -6.72 26.36
N ASP A 120 5.13 -5.98 25.32
CA ASP A 120 5.74 -4.70 24.94
C ASP A 120 4.75 -3.56 25.17
N ALA A 121 5.00 -2.76 26.22
CA ALA A 121 4.10 -1.69 26.63
C ALA A 121 3.99 -0.56 25.60
N GLU A 122 5.09 -0.22 24.92
CA GLU A 122 5.12 0.85 23.93
C GLU A 122 4.32 0.44 22.69
N LYS A 123 4.58 -0.76 22.16
CA LYS A 123 3.83 -1.30 21.02
C LYS A 123 2.36 -1.52 21.33
N THR A 124 2.03 -1.89 22.57
CA THR A 124 0.63 -1.99 23.02
C THR A 124 -0.06 -0.62 23.01
N LYS A 125 0.61 0.46 23.45
CA LYS A 125 0.09 1.83 23.34
C LYS A 125 -0.13 2.23 21.90
N MET A 126 0.84 1.99 21.02
CA MET A 126 0.73 2.27 19.58
C MET A 126 -0.43 1.51 18.94
N PHE A 127 -0.58 0.21 19.24
CA PHE A 127 -1.70 -0.61 18.76
C PHE A 127 -3.05 -0.02 19.18
N ASN A 128 -3.21 0.31 20.47
CA ASN A 128 -4.46 0.88 20.99
C ASN A 128 -4.77 2.24 20.36
N PHE A 129 -3.74 3.06 20.13
CA PHE A 129 -3.86 4.34 19.47
C PHE A 129 -4.36 4.20 18.03
N ILE A 130 -3.67 3.41 17.20
CA ILE A 130 -4.04 3.20 15.80
C ILE A 130 -5.43 2.58 15.72
N LYS A 131 -5.74 1.61 16.59
CA LYS A 131 -7.08 1.02 16.67
C LYS A 131 -8.15 2.07 16.96
N LYS A 132 -7.93 2.97 17.92
CA LYS A 132 -8.87 4.07 18.20
C LYS A 132 -9.07 4.98 17.00
N GLU A 133 -7.99 5.38 16.32
CA GLU A 133 -8.05 6.26 15.15
C GLU A 133 -8.79 5.60 13.98
N ILE A 134 -8.48 4.34 13.68
CA ILE A 134 -9.13 3.58 12.61
C ILE A 134 -10.62 3.38 12.91
N LEU A 135 -10.99 3.07 14.15
CA LEU A 135 -12.41 2.96 14.52
C LEU A 135 -13.13 4.31 14.47
N ASN A 136 -12.44 5.42 14.74
CA ASN A 136 -13.00 6.75 14.56
C ASN A 136 -13.26 7.08 13.08
N TYR A 137 -12.28 6.83 12.20
CA TYR A 137 -12.48 6.97 10.75
C TYR A 137 -13.59 6.04 10.23
N TRP A 138 -13.64 4.81 10.75
CA TRP A 138 -14.61 3.81 10.33
C TRP A 138 -16.04 4.18 10.68
N ASN A 139 -16.27 4.67 11.90
CA ASN A 139 -17.62 4.85 12.44
C ASN A 139 -18.12 6.29 12.48
N ASN A 140 -17.23 7.29 12.59
CA ASN A 140 -17.64 8.64 13.01
C ASN A 140 -17.17 9.75 12.06
N ALA A 141 -15.94 9.66 11.54
CA ALA A 141 -15.35 10.76 10.77
C ALA A 141 -16.12 11.02 9.47
N TYR A 142 -16.21 12.29 9.06
CA TYR A 142 -16.76 12.63 7.75
C TYR A 142 -15.99 11.89 6.64
N ALA A 143 -16.72 11.15 5.79
CA ALA A 143 -16.13 10.13 4.91
C ALA A 143 -16.30 10.42 3.42
N ASN A 144 -16.94 11.52 3.03
CA ASN A 144 -16.97 11.95 1.65
C ASN A 144 -15.56 12.31 1.18
N ILE A 145 -15.27 11.96 -0.07
CA ILE A 145 -13.98 12.25 -0.70
C ILE A 145 -14.11 13.50 -1.56
N TRP A 146 -15.21 13.62 -2.28
CA TRP A 146 -15.48 14.74 -3.15
C TRP A 146 -16.58 15.62 -2.57
N GLU A 147 -16.37 16.94 -2.59
CA GLU A 147 -17.32 17.91 -2.05
C GLU A 147 -18.70 17.80 -2.73
N ALA A 148 -18.68 17.54 -4.03
CA ALA A 148 -19.84 17.41 -4.92
C ALA A 148 -20.56 16.05 -4.82
N GLU A 149 -20.11 15.15 -3.94
CA GLU A 149 -20.90 13.96 -3.62
C GLU A 149 -22.26 14.34 -3.03
N SER A 150 -23.32 13.76 -3.60
CA SER A 150 -24.70 14.11 -3.27
C SER A 150 -25.10 13.68 -1.87
N ARG A 151 -24.66 12.49 -1.43
CA ARG A 151 -24.94 11.96 -0.09
C ARG A 151 -23.79 12.23 0.85
N LYS A 152 -24.07 12.73 2.06
CA LYS A 152 -23.06 12.88 3.12
C LYS A 152 -22.92 11.62 3.96
N PHE A 153 -21.68 11.23 4.25
CA PHE A 153 -21.35 10.04 5.03
C PHE A 153 -20.58 10.39 6.30
N TYR A 154 -20.97 9.77 7.40
CA TYR A 154 -20.25 9.82 8.67
C TYR A 154 -19.81 8.39 9.01
N GLY A 155 -18.50 8.16 8.94
CA GLY A 155 -17.86 6.86 8.98
C GLY A 155 -17.61 6.26 7.60
N VAL A 156 -16.38 5.79 7.38
CA VAL A 156 -16.00 5.04 6.16
C VAL A 156 -16.89 3.81 5.97
N LYS A 157 -17.37 3.19 7.05
CA LYS A 157 -18.31 2.07 6.99
C LYS A 157 -19.55 2.40 6.17
N GLN A 158 -20.21 3.52 6.48
CA GLN A 158 -21.45 3.93 5.83
C GLN A 158 -21.24 4.16 4.33
N ARG A 159 -20.12 4.82 3.99
CA ARG A 159 -19.73 5.04 2.60
C ARG A 159 -19.47 3.72 1.87
N VAL A 160 -18.64 2.82 2.44
CA VAL A 160 -18.32 1.52 1.84
C VAL A 160 -19.59 0.70 1.60
N GLU A 161 -20.48 0.60 2.59
CA GLU A 161 -21.74 -0.12 2.48
C GLU A 161 -22.63 0.46 1.37
N TYR A 162 -22.67 1.78 1.24
CA TYR A 162 -23.37 2.46 0.14
C TYR A 162 -22.77 2.16 -1.22
N LEU A 163 -21.44 2.31 -1.39
CA LEU A 163 -20.78 2.01 -2.66
C LEU A 163 -20.96 0.54 -3.08
N LEU A 164 -21.11 -0.38 -2.11
CA LEU A 164 -21.40 -1.79 -2.37
C LEU A 164 -22.86 -2.07 -2.77
N SER A 165 -23.81 -1.16 -2.53
CA SER A 165 -25.19 -1.31 -3.02
C SER A 165 -25.30 -1.08 -4.53
N GLY A 166 -24.32 -0.37 -5.12
CA GLY A 166 -24.29 -0.05 -6.55
C GLY A 166 -25.02 1.25 -6.91
N GLU A 167 -25.46 2.01 -5.92
CA GLU A 167 -26.05 3.33 -6.13
C GLU A 167 -24.99 4.37 -6.52
N TYR A 168 -25.35 5.24 -7.47
CA TYR A 168 -24.50 6.37 -7.88
C TYR A 168 -24.60 7.50 -6.86
N ASN A 169 -23.44 8.04 -6.46
CA ASN A 169 -23.34 9.13 -5.49
C ASN A 169 -23.25 10.52 -6.16
N GLY A 170 -24.11 10.79 -7.14
CA GLY A 170 -24.12 12.02 -7.95
C GLY A 170 -23.85 11.77 -9.43
N ASP A 171 -23.44 12.82 -10.14
CA ASP A 171 -23.41 12.83 -11.62
C ASP A 171 -22.10 12.29 -12.22
N MET A 172 -21.04 12.19 -11.42
CA MET A 172 -19.74 11.68 -11.87
C MET A 172 -19.49 10.27 -11.34
N SER A 173 -18.97 9.40 -12.20
CA SER A 173 -18.68 8.01 -11.87
C SER A 173 -17.65 7.86 -10.76
N TYR A 174 -16.65 8.75 -10.68
CA TYR A 174 -15.60 8.68 -9.65
C TYR A 174 -16.10 9.05 -8.25
N TYR A 175 -17.32 9.59 -8.11
CA TYR A 175 -17.97 9.75 -6.81
C TYR A 175 -18.31 8.41 -6.14
N SER A 176 -18.34 7.35 -6.96
CA SER A 176 -18.59 5.98 -6.52
C SER A 176 -17.32 5.12 -6.42
N ALA A 177 -16.14 5.74 -6.54
CA ALA A 177 -14.86 5.05 -6.43
C ALA A 177 -14.51 4.72 -4.98
N PHE A 178 -14.03 3.51 -4.74
CA PHE A 178 -13.13 3.25 -3.62
C PHE A 178 -11.79 3.86 -3.94
N THR A 179 -11.18 4.58 -3.00
CA THR A 179 -9.89 5.24 -3.19
C THR A 179 -8.90 4.75 -2.13
N ASP A 180 -7.66 5.25 -2.17
CA ASP A 180 -6.68 5.00 -1.11
C ASP A 180 -7.21 5.42 0.28
N LEU A 181 -8.08 6.42 0.38
CA LEU A 181 -8.65 6.87 1.66
C LEU A 181 -9.44 5.77 2.38
N GLU A 182 -10.20 4.94 1.65
CA GLU A 182 -10.89 3.79 2.24
C GLU A 182 -9.99 2.56 2.29
N LEU A 183 -9.17 2.33 1.26
CA LEU A 183 -8.32 1.15 1.16
C LEU A 183 -7.28 1.09 2.28
N TYR A 184 -6.68 2.21 2.68
CA TYR A 184 -5.76 2.24 3.84
C TYR A 184 -6.47 1.98 5.16
N ILE A 185 -7.68 2.51 5.35
CA ILE A 185 -8.48 2.24 6.57
C ILE A 185 -8.82 0.76 6.65
N MET A 186 -9.28 0.18 5.53
CA MET A 186 -9.61 -1.23 5.47
C MET A 186 -8.38 -2.12 5.66
N GLY A 187 -7.27 -1.80 5.01
CA GLY A 187 -5.99 -2.51 5.18
C GLY A 187 -5.50 -2.46 6.62
N THR A 188 -5.49 -1.28 7.24
CA THR A 188 -5.09 -1.11 8.64
C THR A 188 -6.00 -1.93 9.57
N GLY A 189 -7.32 -1.89 9.35
CA GLY A 189 -8.27 -2.67 10.14
C GLY A 189 -8.06 -4.19 10.03
N VAL A 190 -7.70 -4.68 8.84
CA VAL A 190 -7.29 -6.09 8.64
C VAL A 190 -6.04 -6.40 9.46
N SER A 191 -4.98 -5.59 9.36
CA SER A 191 -3.73 -5.79 10.11
C SER A 191 -3.94 -5.78 11.62
N LEU A 192 -4.74 -4.86 12.14
CA LEU A 192 -5.11 -4.83 13.56
C LEU A 192 -5.88 -6.08 13.99
N SER A 193 -6.80 -6.57 13.15
CA SER A 193 -7.55 -7.82 13.45
C SER A 193 -6.62 -9.04 13.53
N LEU A 194 -5.55 -9.06 12.73
CA LEU A 194 -4.54 -10.11 12.77
C LEU A 194 -3.70 -10.04 14.05
N ILE A 195 -3.34 -8.83 14.49
CA ILE A 195 -2.64 -8.62 15.76
C ILE A 195 -3.50 -9.13 16.93
N GLU A 196 -4.79 -8.80 16.97
CA GLU A 196 -5.70 -9.30 18.03
C GLU A 196 -5.75 -10.82 18.07
N LYS A 197 -5.87 -11.45 16.89
CA LYS A 197 -5.85 -12.91 16.76
C LYS A 197 -4.55 -13.50 17.31
N ASP A 198 -3.39 -13.04 16.83
CA ASP A 198 -2.09 -13.60 17.22
C ASP A 198 -1.75 -13.41 18.70
N THR A 199 -2.20 -12.30 19.28
CA THR A 199 -1.96 -12.00 20.68
C THR A 199 -3.00 -12.59 21.62
N SER A 200 -4.04 -13.21 21.09
CA SER A 200 -5.20 -13.72 21.84
C SER A 200 -5.93 -12.62 22.61
N LEU A 201 -5.93 -11.39 22.08
CA LEU A 201 -6.75 -10.30 22.60
C LEU A 201 -8.22 -10.52 22.21
N THR A 202 -9.13 -9.84 22.93
CA THR A 202 -10.54 -9.83 22.57
C THR A 202 -10.73 -9.27 21.17
N ASN A 203 -11.31 -10.08 20.29
CA ASN A 203 -11.60 -9.66 18.92
C ASN A 203 -12.60 -8.50 18.90
N THR A 204 -12.23 -7.42 18.24
CA THR A 204 -13.10 -6.26 18.05
C THR A 204 -14.05 -6.49 16.89
N ARG A 205 -15.36 -6.37 17.15
CA ARG A 205 -16.41 -6.60 16.15
C ARG A 205 -16.23 -5.72 14.91
N ASP A 206 -15.86 -4.46 15.09
CA ASP A 206 -15.66 -3.54 13.97
C ASP A 206 -14.44 -3.89 13.12
N LEU A 207 -13.33 -4.36 13.72
CA LEU A 207 -12.17 -4.82 12.94
C LEU A 207 -12.52 -6.08 12.11
N ILE A 208 -13.33 -6.99 12.67
CA ILE A 208 -13.88 -8.13 11.92
C ILE A 208 -14.78 -7.63 10.78
N ASN A 209 -15.62 -6.63 11.03
CA ASN A 209 -16.51 -6.04 10.02
C ASN A 209 -15.71 -5.38 8.89
N ILE A 210 -14.68 -4.59 9.21
CA ILE A 210 -13.74 -4.01 8.24
C ILE A 210 -13.15 -5.09 7.35
N ARG A 211 -12.57 -6.14 7.95
CA ARG A 211 -11.97 -7.26 7.20
C ARG A 211 -12.98 -7.92 6.25
N ASN A 212 -14.19 -8.18 6.72
CA ASN A 212 -15.23 -8.82 5.93
C ASN A 212 -15.76 -7.91 4.81
N LEU A 213 -15.90 -6.62 5.05
CA LEU A 213 -16.30 -5.65 4.03
C LEU A 213 -15.21 -5.43 2.99
N PHE A 214 -13.94 -5.41 3.38
CA PHE A 214 -12.84 -5.33 2.42
C PHE A 214 -12.84 -6.53 1.46
N TYR A 215 -13.02 -7.74 2.00
CA TYR A 215 -13.23 -8.92 1.15
C TYR A 215 -14.43 -8.77 0.20
N GLN A 216 -15.55 -8.21 0.67
CA GLN A 216 -16.71 -7.96 -0.19
C GLN A 216 -16.44 -6.91 -1.27
N VAL A 217 -15.64 -5.88 -0.99
CA VAL A 217 -15.17 -4.92 -2.01
C VAL A 217 -14.41 -5.66 -3.10
N MET A 218 -13.45 -6.51 -2.73
CA MET A 218 -12.74 -7.33 -3.71
C MET A 218 -13.72 -8.22 -4.49
N GLN A 219 -14.65 -8.90 -3.81
CA GLN A 219 -15.59 -9.80 -4.48
C GLN A 219 -16.53 -9.11 -5.46
N LYS A 220 -17.08 -7.94 -5.09
CA LYS A 220 -18.16 -7.27 -5.84
C LYS A 220 -17.66 -6.25 -6.86
N LYS A 221 -16.48 -5.66 -6.64
CA LYS A 221 -15.96 -4.58 -7.50
C LYS A 221 -14.85 -5.04 -8.43
N VAL A 222 -14.32 -6.25 -8.23
CA VAL A 222 -13.42 -6.86 -9.20
C VAL A 222 -14.20 -7.38 -10.41
N VAL A 223 -13.74 -7.01 -11.59
CA VAL A 223 -14.21 -7.54 -12.87
C VAL A 223 -13.08 -8.33 -13.51
N PHE A 224 -13.33 -9.60 -13.83
CA PHE A 224 -12.40 -10.44 -14.57
C PHE A 224 -12.56 -10.21 -16.08
N GLN A 225 -11.45 -10.00 -16.77
CA GLN A 225 -11.42 -9.83 -18.22
C GLN A 225 -10.07 -10.35 -18.73
N ASP A 226 -10.07 -11.12 -19.83
CA ASP A 226 -8.86 -11.54 -20.54
C ASP A 226 -7.75 -12.15 -19.65
N ASN A 227 -8.13 -13.00 -18.69
CA ASN A 227 -7.24 -13.61 -17.69
C ASN A 227 -6.49 -12.61 -16.78
N VAL A 228 -6.98 -11.39 -16.66
CA VAL A 228 -6.60 -10.41 -15.64
C VAL A 228 -7.84 -9.96 -14.87
N TRP A 229 -7.67 -9.01 -13.96
CA TRP A 229 -8.78 -8.40 -13.26
C TRP A 229 -8.57 -6.90 -13.05
N TYR A 230 -9.69 -6.18 -12.94
CA TYR A 230 -9.69 -4.74 -12.70
C TYR A 230 -10.58 -4.44 -11.50
N LEU A 231 -10.09 -3.61 -10.58
CA LEU A 231 -10.95 -3.04 -9.55
C LEU A 231 -11.76 -1.91 -10.18
N GLN A 232 -13.08 -1.95 -10.04
CA GLN A 232 -14.00 -0.87 -10.40
C GLN A 232 -13.73 -0.24 -11.79
N PRO A 233 -13.65 -1.05 -12.88
CA PRO A 233 -13.37 -0.52 -14.21
C PRO A 233 -14.38 0.58 -14.58
N ASN A 234 -13.92 1.58 -15.33
CA ASN A 234 -14.71 2.76 -15.74
C ASN A 234 -15.16 3.72 -14.64
N VAL A 235 -14.82 3.48 -13.37
CA VAL A 235 -15.18 4.43 -12.31
C VAL A 235 -14.45 5.77 -12.44
N TRP A 236 -13.35 5.82 -13.20
CA TRP A 236 -12.51 7.01 -13.37
C TRP A 236 -12.79 7.76 -14.67
N LYS A 237 -13.75 7.32 -15.49
CA LYS A 237 -13.94 7.78 -16.89
C LYS A 237 -14.19 9.29 -17.03
N ASP A 238 -14.75 9.91 -15.99
CA ASP A 238 -15.06 11.35 -15.93
C ASP A 238 -14.22 12.09 -14.89
N HIS A 239 -13.19 11.43 -14.32
CA HIS A 239 -12.28 12.07 -13.40
C HIS A 239 -11.29 12.96 -14.16
N PRO A 240 -11.07 14.24 -13.76
CA PRO A 240 -10.20 15.18 -14.50
C PRO A 240 -8.79 14.65 -14.79
N ASN A 241 -8.17 13.94 -13.83
CA ASN A 241 -6.84 13.34 -14.00
C ASN A 241 -6.75 12.23 -15.06
N PHE A 242 -7.88 11.72 -15.55
CA PHE A 242 -7.97 10.63 -16.53
C PHE A 242 -8.54 11.10 -17.89
N GLN A 243 -8.71 12.41 -18.07
CA GLN A 243 -9.31 12.98 -19.29
C GLN A 243 -8.54 12.65 -20.59
N ASP A 244 -7.22 12.43 -20.48
CA ASP A 244 -6.33 12.17 -21.62
C ASP A 244 -6.07 10.68 -21.86
N VAL A 245 -6.79 9.79 -21.18
CA VAL A 245 -6.68 8.35 -21.42
C VAL A 245 -7.25 8.03 -22.80
N VAL A 246 -6.38 7.66 -23.73
CA VAL A 246 -6.77 7.27 -25.08
C VAL A 246 -7.27 5.83 -25.06
N LEU A 247 -8.58 5.65 -25.24
CA LEU A 247 -9.22 4.34 -25.24
C LEU A 247 -9.40 3.79 -26.66
N LYS A 248 -9.11 2.50 -26.84
CA LYS A 248 -9.62 1.73 -27.98
C LYS A 248 -11.09 1.37 -27.73
N ARG A 249 -11.79 0.97 -28.79
CA ARG A 249 -13.18 0.50 -28.71
C ARG A 249 -13.31 -0.60 -27.64
N ASN A 250 -14.29 -0.46 -26.75
CA ASN A 250 -14.59 -1.37 -25.63
C ASN A 250 -13.52 -1.42 -24.50
N GLN A 251 -12.61 -0.45 -24.40
CA GLN A 251 -11.73 -0.31 -23.24
C GLN A 251 -12.38 0.53 -22.14
N SER A 252 -11.96 0.25 -20.90
CA SER A 252 -12.37 1.01 -19.72
C SER A 252 -11.28 1.98 -19.28
N VAL A 253 -11.64 3.06 -18.62
CA VAL A 253 -10.67 3.83 -17.83
C VAL A 253 -10.42 3.10 -16.52
N ASN A 254 -9.21 2.57 -16.38
CA ASN A 254 -8.76 1.79 -15.23
C ASN A 254 -7.83 2.60 -14.32
N TRP A 255 -7.50 2.03 -13.16
CA TRP A 255 -6.54 2.63 -12.22
C TRP A 255 -5.18 2.88 -12.87
N ASP A 256 -4.51 3.94 -12.45
CA ASP A 256 -3.09 4.09 -12.73
C ASP A 256 -2.27 3.05 -11.95
N ALA A 257 -1.14 2.65 -12.52
CA ALA A 257 -0.29 1.59 -11.98
C ALA A 257 0.38 2.01 -10.67
N SER A 258 0.53 3.32 -10.43
CA SER A 258 1.16 3.87 -9.24
C SER A 258 0.29 3.67 -8.00
N HIS A 259 -0.97 4.10 -7.99
CA HIS A 259 -1.89 3.84 -6.86
C HIS A 259 -2.11 2.34 -6.68
N PHE A 260 -2.31 1.62 -7.79
CA PHE A 260 -2.60 0.19 -7.77
C PHE A 260 -1.45 -0.69 -7.27
N SER A 261 -0.21 -0.17 -7.24
CA SER A 261 0.94 -0.88 -6.68
C SER A 261 0.79 -1.26 -5.21
N ARG A 262 -0.21 -0.70 -4.53
CA ARG A 262 -0.55 -1.01 -3.12
C ARG A 262 -1.40 -2.28 -2.99
N MET A 263 -2.11 -2.71 -4.04
CA MET A 263 -2.97 -3.89 -4.00
C MET A 263 -2.27 -5.18 -3.56
N PRO A 264 -1.03 -5.48 -3.97
CA PRO A 264 -0.29 -6.64 -3.48
C PRO A 264 -0.23 -6.72 -1.95
N ALA A 265 0.03 -5.60 -1.28
CA ALA A 265 0.08 -5.52 0.18
C ALA A 265 -1.28 -5.84 0.82
N TYR A 266 -2.37 -5.30 0.27
CA TYR A 266 -3.72 -5.56 0.78
C TYR A 266 -4.18 -7.00 0.54
N LEU A 267 -3.89 -7.56 -0.64
CA LEU A 267 -4.18 -8.96 -0.92
C LEU A 267 -3.42 -9.89 0.02
N TYR A 268 -2.16 -9.57 0.31
CA TYR A 268 -1.33 -10.33 1.24
C TYR A 268 -1.96 -10.40 2.64
N ILE A 269 -2.31 -9.26 3.24
CA ILE A 269 -2.92 -9.25 4.58
C ILE A 269 -4.32 -9.87 4.60
N LEU A 270 -5.11 -9.73 3.52
CA LEU A 270 -6.41 -10.40 3.41
C LEU A 270 -6.24 -11.92 3.34
N LYS A 271 -5.27 -12.43 2.58
CA LYS A 271 -4.95 -13.86 2.53
C LYS A 271 -4.60 -14.40 3.92
N LEU A 272 -3.76 -13.68 4.67
CA LEU A 272 -3.43 -14.06 6.06
C LEU A 272 -4.67 -14.09 6.96
N ALA A 273 -5.56 -13.10 6.80
CA ALA A 273 -6.76 -12.97 7.61
C ALA A 273 -7.82 -14.02 7.33
N PHE A 274 -7.83 -14.58 6.12
CA PHE A 274 -8.74 -15.64 5.68
C PHE A 274 -8.06 -16.99 5.47
N GLN A 275 -6.84 -17.21 5.97
CA GLN A 275 -6.08 -18.45 5.77
C GLN A 275 -6.82 -19.74 6.18
N SER A 276 -7.75 -19.63 7.14
CA SER A 276 -8.56 -20.76 7.63
C SER A 276 -9.90 -20.93 6.90
N ASP A 277 -10.26 -19.99 6.01
CA ASP A 277 -11.45 -20.04 5.16
C ASP A 277 -11.00 -20.30 3.72
N TYR A 278 -10.96 -21.59 3.35
CA TYR A 278 -10.37 -22.04 2.08
C TYR A 278 -11.02 -21.37 0.86
N THR A 279 -12.33 -21.13 0.89
CA THR A 279 -13.05 -20.47 -0.22
C THR A 279 -12.59 -19.04 -0.41
N LYS A 280 -12.55 -18.24 0.68
CA LYS A 280 -12.09 -16.85 0.60
C LYS A 280 -10.60 -16.76 0.28
N PHE A 281 -9.79 -17.65 0.88
CA PHE A 281 -8.36 -17.74 0.61
C PHE A 281 -8.09 -17.98 -0.87
N ASN A 282 -8.72 -18.99 -1.48
CA ASN A 282 -8.50 -19.32 -2.89
C ASN A 282 -8.95 -18.21 -3.84
N TYR A 283 -10.03 -17.50 -3.51
CA TYR A 283 -10.43 -16.33 -4.28
C TYR A 283 -9.35 -15.24 -4.26
N LEU A 284 -8.84 -14.91 -3.07
CA LEU A 284 -7.77 -13.91 -2.91
C LEU A 284 -6.44 -14.36 -3.53
N ASP A 285 -6.14 -15.66 -3.48
CA ASP A 285 -4.97 -16.24 -4.11
C ASP A 285 -5.06 -16.16 -5.65
N LYS A 286 -6.23 -16.46 -6.21
CA LYS A 286 -6.51 -16.23 -7.63
C LYS A 286 -6.28 -14.76 -8.01
N LEU A 287 -6.77 -13.80 -7.21
CA LEU A 287 -6.53 -12.38 -7.48
C LEU A 287 -5.03 -12.04 -7.47
N ASN A 288 -4.26 -12.58 -6.52
CA ASN A 288 -2.82 -12.35 -6.43
C ASN A 288 -2.06 -12.92 -7.65
N ILE A 289 -2.36 -14.16 -8.06
CA ILE A 289 -1.77 -14.79 -9.25
C ILE A 289 -2.09 -13.99 -10.51
N LEU A 290 -3.34 -13.60 -10.70
CA LEU A 290 -3.75 -12.83 -11.88
C LEU A 290 -3.18 -11.41 -11.87
N LEU A 291 -2.99 -10.80 -10.69
CA LEU A 291 -2.32 -9.51 -10.56
C LEU A 291 -0.83 -9.60 -10.94
N SER A 292 -0.17 -10.72 -10.63
CA SER A 292 1.20 -10.98 -11.11
C SER A 292 1.27 -11.04 -12.63
N LYS A 293 0.33 -11.73 -13.27
CA LYS A 293 0.25 -11.77 -14.74
C LYS A 293 -0.04 -10.40 -15.33
N GLN A 294 -0.93 -9.63 -14.72
CA GLN A 294 -1.25 -8.27 -15.13
C GLN A 294 -0.03 -7.35 -15.04
N LEU A 295 0.73 -7.42 -13.93
CA LEU A 295 1.99 -6.68 -13.79
C LEU A 295 2.96 -7.02 -14.92
N LEU A 296 3.17 -8.30 -15.22
CA LEU A 296 4.19 -8.73 -16.18
C LEU A 296 3.78 -8.58 -17.65
N ASN A 297 2.48 -8.62 -17.95
CA ASN A 297 1.99 -8.53 -19.32
C ASN A 297 1.58 -7.12 -19.71
N ASN A 298 1.01 -6.37 -18.78
CA ASN A 298 0.38 -5.09 -19.07
C ASN A 298 1.20 -3.91 -18.53
N ILE A 299 1.74 -4.02 -17.32
CA ILE A 299 2.41 -2.88 -16.66
C ILE A 299 3.90 -2.85 -17.01
N ALA A 300 4.63 -3.94 -16.78
CA ALA A 300 6.07 -4.05 -16.99
C ALA A 300 6.37 -4.84 -18.27
N VAL A 301 6.46 -4.13 -19.40
CA VAL A 301 6.68 -4.72 -20.73
C VAL A 301 8.17 -4.96 -20.95
N TYR A 302 8.58 -6.22 -21.10
CA TYR A 302 9.97 -6.59 -21.32
C TYR A 302 10.40 -6.45 -22.79
N ASN A 303 11.50 -5.75 -23.03
CA ASN A 303 12.17 -5.69 -24.32
C ASN A 303 13.38 -6.64 -24.31
N SER A 304 13.30 -7.73 -25.08
CA SER A 304 14.36 -8.74 -25.16
C SER A 304 15.61 -8.27 -25.90
N THR A 305 15.50 -7.28 -26.78
CA THR A 305 16.62 -6.77 -27.59
C THR A 305 17.63 -6.01 -26.75
N ASN A 306 17.17 -5.15 -25.83
CA ASN A 306 18.04 -4.36 -24.95
C ASN A 306 18.07 -4.90 -23.49
N GLY A 307 17.20 -5.87 -23.19
CA GLY A 307 17.10 -6.50 -21.89
C GLY A 307 16.52 -5.59 -20.80
N THR A 308 15.71 -4.58 -21.15
CA THR A 308 15.08 -3.64 -20.21
C THR A 308 13.56 -3.80 -20.17
N TYR A 309 12.94 -3.32 -19.11
CA TYR A 309 11.50 -3.16 -19.00
C TYR A 309 11.12 -1.71 -19.34
N SER A 310 9.97 -1.55 -19.98
CA SER A 310 9.24 -0.29 -20.03
C SER A 310 7.99 -0.43 -19.17
N PHE A 311 7.54 0.66 -18.57
CA PHE A 311 6.43 0.64 -17.62
C PHE A 311 5.26 1.44 -18.18
N ASN A 312 4.06 0.87 -18.20
CA ASN A 312 2.86 1.56 -18.64
C ASN A 312 2.18 2.25 -17.46
N ASN A 313 1.63 3.45 -17.71
CA ASN A 313 1.02 4.27 -16.65
C ASN A 313 -0.27 3.67 -16.05
N PHE A 314 -0.97 2.76 -16.75
CA PHE A 314 -2.22 2.17 -16.29
C PHE A 314 -2.17 0.63 -16.20
N VAL A 315 -2.99 0.07 -15.31
CA VAL A 315 -2.98 -1.38 -14.99
C VAL A 315 -3.46 -2.29 -16.13
N ASP A 316 -4.12 -1.74 -17.13
CA ASP A 316 -4.56 -2.43 -18.34
C ASP A 316 -3.52 -2.37 -19.47
N GLY A 317 -2.37 -1.74 -19.24
CA GLY A 317 -1.32 -1.55 -20.22
C GLY A 317 -1.55 -0.37 -21.16
N ASN A 318 -2.58 0.44 -20.91
CA ASN A 318 -2.66 1.76 -21.49
C ASN A 318 -1.46 2.59 -21.00
N ASN A 319 -0.84 3.32 -21.91
CA ASN A 319 0.32 4.15 -21.62
C ASN A 319 0.07 5.62 -22.01
N SER A 320 -1.19 6.06 -21.95
CA SER A 320 -1.55 7.45 -22.19
C SER A 320 -0.98 8.37 -21.10
N ASN A 321 -1.07 9.69 -21.34
CA ASN A 321 -0.72 10.67 -20.34
C ASN A 321 -1.63 10.55 -19.11
N PHE A 322 -1.08 10.86 -17.94
CA PHE A 322 -1.81 10.85 -16.67
C PHE A 322 -1.65 12.19 -15.95
N ARG A 323 -2.71 12.68 -15.28
CA ARG A 323 -2.70 13.94 -14.51
C ARG A 323 -2.30 15.17 -15.32
N SER A 324 -2.56 15.17 -16.61
CA SER A 324 -2.45 16.38 -17.42
C SER A 324 -3.53 17.38 -17.01
N ASN A 325 -3.11 18.61 -16.73
CA ASN A 325 -4.04 19.71 -16.47
C ASN A 325 -4.11 20.60 -17.70
N LEU A 326 -4.89 20.17 -18.69
CA LEU A 326 -5.04 20.89 -19.96
C LEU A 326 -5.51 22.34 -19.78
N LYS A 327 -6.29 22.63 -18.72
CA LYS A 327 -6.73 24.01 -18.41
C LYS A 327 -5.59 24.93 -17.97
N LYS A 328 -4.51 24.37 -17.41
CA LYS A 328 -3.32 25.12 -16.97
C LYS A 328 -2.11 24.93 -17.90
N GLY A 329 -2.23 24.07 -18.92
CA GLY A 329 -1.13 23.71 -19.82
C GLY A 329 -0.14 22.71 -19.25
N ASP A 330 -0.43 22.09 -18.09
CA ASP A 330 0.46 21.07 -17.52
C ASP A 330 0.34 19.78 -18.31
N LYS A 331 1.49 19.28 -18.78
CA LYS A 331 1.56 18.08 -19.64
C LYS A 331 1.30 16.76 -18.89
N GLY A 332 1.24 16.79 -17.57
CA GLY A 332 1.08 15.58 -16.74
C GLY A 332 2.31 14.67 -16.82
N LEU A 333 2.12 13.40 -16.51
CA LEU A 333 3.09 12.33 -16.73
C LEU A 333 2.90 11.77 -18.14
N SER A 334 3.97 11.77 -18.92
CA SER A 334 4.03 11.21 -20.27
C SER A 334 4.02 9.68 -20.21
N PRO A 335 3.88 8.99 -21.37
CA PRO A 335 3.97 7.53 -21.44
C PRO A 335 5.27 7.05 -20.80
N SER A 336 5.17 6.06 -19.91
CA SER A 336 6.30 5.47 -19.20
C SER A 336 7.09 6.39 -18.28
N GLU A 337 6.52 7.49 -17.79
CA GLU A 337 7.15 8.33 -16.77
C GLU A 337 6.72 7.95 -15.33
N ASP A 338 5.54 7.36 -15.14
CA ASP A 338 5.05 6.98 -13.81
C ASP A 338 5.53 5.58 -13.38
N TYR A 339 6.84 5.41 -13.16
CA TYR A 339 7.40 4.09 -12.81
C TYR A 339 8.12 4.02 -11.47
N THR A 340 8.16 5.10 -10.71
CA THR A 340 8.74 5.12 -9.35
C THR A 340 8.09 4.06 -8.44
N HIS A 341 6.80 3.77 -8.63
CA HIS A 341 6.07 2.73 -7.90
C HIS A 341 6.68 1.32 -8.03
N ILE A 342 7.41 1.03 -9.12
CA ILE A 342 8.19 -0.21 -9.27
C ILE A 342 9.34 -0.25 -8.26
N PHE A 343 9.99 0.89 -8.04
CA PHE A 343 11.20 1.02 -7.21
C PHE A 343 10.88 1.19 -5.72
N TYR A 344 9.67 1.64 -5.34
CA TYR A 344 9.17 1.47 -3.98
C TYR A 344 9.02 -0.01 -3.58
N GLY A 345 8.91 -0.91 -4.57
CA GLY A 345 9.00 -2.36 -4.35
C GLY A 345 7.71 -3.03 -3.89
N TRP A 346 6.59 -2.31 -3.76
CA TRP A 346 5.33 -2.87 -3.24
C TRP A 346 4.83 -4.07 -4.05
N TRP A 347 5.13 -4.13 -5.35
CA TRP A 347 4.85 -5.27 -6.20
C TRP A 347 5.53 -6.57 -5.77
N LYS A 348 6.65 -6.51 -5.03
CA LYS A 348 7.32 -7.71 -4.48
C LYS A 348 6.42 -8.50 -3.55
N MET A 349 5.41 -7.88 -2.94
CA MET A 349 4.42 -8.57 -2.10
C MET A 349 3.54 -9.58 -2.86
N LEU A 350 3.58 -9.59 -4.19
CA LEU A 350 2.99 -10.66 -4.98
C LEU A 350 3.67 -12.01 -4.73
N ASN A 351 4.97 -12.01 -4.36
CA ASN A 351 5.74 -13.19 -3.99
C ASN A 351 5.63 -14.35 -5.00
N THR A 352 5.69 -14.04 -6.30
CA THR A 352 5.74 -15.03 -7.37
C THR A 352 7.14 -15.09 -7.98
N ASN A 353 7.53 -16.26 -8.48
CA ASN A 353 8.85 -16.45 -9.07
C ASN A 353 9.08 -15.51 -10.25
N GLU A 354 8.05 -15.27 -11.05
CA GLU A 354 8.11 -14.42 -12.24
C GLU A 354 8.31 -12.94 -11.89
N VAL A 355 7.67 -12.45 -10.81
CA VAL A 355 7.90 -11.09 -10.30
C VAL A 355 9.31 -10.96 -9.71
N ASN A 356 9.81 -11.98 -9.02
CA ASN A 356 11.19 -12.01 -8.54
C ASN A 356 12.19 -11.93 -9.71
N MET A 357 11.99 -12.71 -10.77
CA MET A 357 12.81 -12.65 -11.99
C MET A 357 12.74 -11.28 -12.69
N MET A 358 11.58 -10.61 -12.68
CA MET A 358 11.45 -9.24 -13.18
C MET A 358 12.35 -8.28 -12.38
N TYR A 359 12.30 -8.34 -11.05
CA TYR A 359 13.16 -7.50 -10.20
C TYR A 359 14.64 -7.81 -10.34
N GLU A 360 15.03 -9.07 -10.55
CA GLU A 360 16.42 -9.45 -10.85
C GLU A 360 16.93 -8.77 -12.13
N LYS A 361 16.12 -8.79 -13.20
CA LYS A 361 16.46 -8.09 -14.44
C LYS A 361 16.51 -6.58 -14.27
N ILE A 362 15.60 -6.00 -13.48
CA ILE A 362 15.64 -4.56 -13.16
C ILE A 362 16.92 -4.22 -12.41
N SER A 363 17.30 -5.02 -11.41
CA SER A 363 18.55 -4.86 -10.64
C SER A 363 19.79 -4.89 -11.54
N LEU A 364 19.88 -5.85 -12.46
CA LEU A 364 20.99 -5.95 -13.42
C LEU A 364 21.10 -4.75 -14.37
N LYS A 365 19.99 -4.03 -14.59
CA LYS A 365 19.91 -2.83 -15.42
C LYS A 365 19.65 -1.56 -14.60
N TYR A 366 19.93 -1.57 -13.30
CA TYR A 366 19.53 -0.49 -12.41
C TYR A 366 20.00 0.91 -12.88
N SER A 367 21.26 1.01 -13.30
CA SER A 367 21.84 2.27 -13.81
C SER A 367 21.11 2.84 -15.03
N PHE A 368 20.51 2.00 -15.87
CA PHE A 368 19.70 2.45 -17.00
C PHE A 368 18.48 3.24 -16.50
N TYR A 369 17.77 2.72 -15.49
CA TYR A 369 16.58 3.37 -14.94
C TYR A 369 16.92 4.58 -14.08
N SER A 370 17.93 4.48 -13.21
CA SER A 370 18.32 5.60 -12.35
C SER A 370 18.75 6.81 -13.18
N ASN A 371 19.47 6.61 -14.29
CA ASN A 371 19.91 7.73 -15.14
C ASN A 371 18.78 8.41 -15.91
N GLN A 372 17.60 7.78 -16.02
CA GLN A 372 16.46 8.31 -16.76
C GLN A 372 15.40 8.96 -15.88
N ASN A 373 15.45 8.75 -14.57
CA ASN A 373 14.49 9.31 -13.62
C ASN A 373 15.23 10.09 -12.52
N PRO A 374 15.12 11.43 -12.49
CA PRO A 374 15.81 12.27 -11.51
C PRO A 374 15.53 11.85 -10.07
N PHE A 375 14.28 11.52 -9.74
CA PHE A 375 13.90 11.12 -8.38
C PHE A 375 14.54 9.79 -7.96
N ILE A 376 14.62 8.82 -8.88
CA ILE A 376 15.34 7.57 -8.63
C ILE A 376 16.84 7.82 -8.51
N ASN A 377 17.41 8.71 -9.33
CA ASN A 377 18.83 9.05 -9.29
C ASN A 377 19.24 9.72 -7.97
N GLU A 378 18.44 10.67 -7.48
CA GLU A 378 18.66 11.36 -6.22
C GLU A 378 18.69 10.39 -5.04
N ASN A 379 17.87 9.34 -5.10
CA ASN A 379 17.75 8.29 -4.08
C ASN A 379 18.36 6.96 -4.52
N LYS A 380 19.38 6.99 -5.41
CA LYS A 380 19.85 5.81 -6.12
C LYS A 380 20.29 4.66 -5.21
N GLY A 381 20.96 4.99 -4.10
CA GLY A 381 21.47 4.00 -3.17
C GLY A 381 20.33 3.20 -2.54
N TYR A 382 19.32 3.91 -2.06
CA TYR A 382 18.13 3.32 -1.47
C TYR A 382 17.37 2.44 -2.47
N PHE A 383 17.04 2.99 -3.65
CA PHE A 383 16.25 2.24 -4.63
C PHE A 383 17.02 1.04 -5.20
N GLN A 384 18.36 1.10 -5.28
CA GLN A 384 19.16 -0.05 -5.65
C GLN A 384 19.07 -1.16 -4.60
N GLU A 385 19.13 -0.82 -3.30
CA GLU A 385 18.94 -1.79 -2.23
C GLU A 385 17.53 -2.40 -2.28
N ILE A 386 16.47 -1.60 -2.49
CA ILE A 386 15.09 -2.12 -2.59
C ILE A 386 14.93 -3.12 -3.73
N VAL A 387 15.38 -2.82 -4.94
CA VAL A 387 15.21 -3.77 -6.07
C VAL A 387 15.99 -5.07 -5.84
N ASN A 388 17.10 -5.01 -5.07
CA ASN A 388 17.94 -6.15 -4.71
C ASN A 388 17.34 -7.06 -3.62
N LEU A 389 16.33 -6.62 -2.87
CA LEU A 389 15.70 -7.46 -1.84
C LEU A 389 15.00 -8.68 -2.48
N LYS A 390 15.26 -9.88 -1.95
CA LYS A 390 14.74 -11.17 -2.44
C LYS A 390 14.29 -12.09 -1.32
#